data_AF-A0A257ZWQ5-F1
#
_entry.id   AF-A0A257ZWQ5-F1
#
_cell.length_a   1.000
_cell.length_b   1.000
_cell.length_c   1.000
_cell.angle_alpha   90.00
_cell.angle_beta   90.00
_cell.angle_gamma   90.00
#
_symmetry.space_group_name_H-M   'P 1'
#
loop_
_entity.id
_entity.type
_entity.pdbx_description
1 polymer ?
#
loop_
_entity_poly.entity_id
_entity_poly.type
_entity_poly.pdbx_seq_one_letter_code
_entity_poly.pdbx_strand_id
1 'polypeptide(L)' 'MTNTSKPLAAPGLTSYRYLGRYGWIMIGAEDKPGALREAARPTSEPINPDLLEVWDGSSYVSTIED' A
#
# COMPACT_ATOMS: atom_id res chain seq x y z
N MET A 1 -15.59 -4.75 -12.86
CA MET A 1 -15.17 -3.67 -11.95
C MET A 1 -13.76 -3.27 -12.32
N THR A 2 -13.57 -2.10 -12.94
CA THR A 2 -12.24 -1.60 -13.28
C THR A 2 -11.65 -0.98 -12.03
N ASN A 3 -10.76 -1.71 -11.35
CA ASN A 3 -9.99 -1.23 -10.21
C ASN A 3 -9.28 0.06 -10.64
N THR A 4 -9.43 1.17 -9.92
CA THR A 4 -9.01 2.48 -10.42
C THR A 4 -7.49 2.53 -10.61
N SER A 5 -7.03 2.67 -11.86
CA SER A 5 -5.62 2.86 -12.24
C SER A 5 -5.13 4.27 -11.91
N LYS A 6 -5.23 4.70 -10.65
CA LYS A 6 -4.78 6.04 -10.21
C LYS A 6 -4.08 5.95 -8.85
N PRO A 7 -3.09 6.84 -8.58
CA PRO A 7 -2.56 7.02 -7.24
C PRO A 7 -3.67 7.61 -6.35
N LEU A 8 -3.89 7.00 -5.18
CA LEU A 8 -4.91 7.41 -4.20
C LEU A 8 -4.26 7.98 -2.93
N ALA A 9 -3.10 8.61 -3.08
CA ALA A 9 -2.42 9.35 -2.02
C ALA A 9 -2.59 10.87 -2.21
N ALA A 10 -2.52 11.61 -1.09
CA ALA A 10 -2.47 13.06 -1.13
C ALA A 10 -1.19 13.55 -1.86
N PRO A 11 -1.21 14.74 -2.48
CA PRO A 11 -0.02 15.30 -3.13
C PRO A 11 1.18 15.34 -2.17
N GLY A 12 2.34 14.90 -2.66
CA GLY A 12 3.59 14.84 -1.88
C GLY A 12 3.82 13.51 -1.14
N LEU A 13 2.85 12.59 -1.15
CA LEU A 13 2.99 11.25 -0.58
C LEU A 13 3.06 10.19 -1.69
N THR A 14 3.73 9.08 -1.38
CA THR A 14 3.73 7.89 -2.21
C THR A 14 2.46 7.08 -1.94
N SER A 15 1.82 6.60 -3.01
CA SER A 15 0.59 5.81 -2.93
C SER A 15 0.93 4.34 -2.80
N TYR A 16 0.61 3.75 -1.65
CA TYR A 16 0.73 2.33 -1.36
C TYR A 16 -0.66 1.69 -1.24
N ARG A 17 -0.70 0.37 -1.37
CA ARG A 17 -1.84 -0.43 -0.93
C ARG A 17 -1.35 -1.69 -0.24
N TYR A 18 -2.09 -2.14 0.75
CA TYR A 18 -1.81 -3.37 1.49
C TYR A 18 -2.96 -4.35 1.35
N LEU A 19 -2.66 -5.62 1.04
CA LEU A 19 -3.67 -6.68 1.00
C LEU A 19 -3.97 -7.18 2.42
N GLY A 20 -4.96 -6.57 3.07
CA GLY A 20 -5.46 -7.01 4.37
C GLY A 20 -6.49 -8.14 4.25
N ARG A 21 -6.89 -8.69 5.40
CA ARG A 21 -7.89 -9.77 5.50
C ARG A 21 -9.20 -9.49 4.75
N TYR A 22 -9.65 -8.24 4.76
CA TYR A 22 -10.93 -7.82 4.16
C TYR A 22 -10.76 -7.13 2.81
N GLY A 23 -9.55 -7.16 2.23
CA GLY A 23 -9.24 -6.54 0.95
C GLY A 23 -8.19 -5.43 1.08
N TRP A 24 -8.15 -4.58 0.06
CA TRP A 24 -7.12 -3.55 -0.09
C TRP A 24 -7.31 -2.37 0.87
N ILE A 25 -6.23 -2.05 1.58
CA ILE A 25 -6.11 -0.84 2.40
C ILE A 25 -5.26 0.16 1.61
N MET A 26 -5.84 1.31 1.27
CA MET A 26 -5.12 2.38 0.58
C MET A 26 -4.34 3.22 1.58
N ILE A 27 -3.06 3.48 1.29
CA ILE A 27 -2.12 4.11 2.23
C ILE A 27 -1.32 5.19 1.50
N GLY A 28 -1.36 6.42 2.00
CA GLY A 28 -0.42 7.47 1.60
C GLY A 28 0.70 7.56 2.63
N ALA A 29 1.96 7.37 2.21
CA ALA A 29 3.11 7.45 3.10
C ALA A 29 4.34 8.01 2.37
N GLU A 30 5.29 8.57 3.11
CA GLU A 30 6.55 9.05 2.55
C GLU A 30 7.43 7.87 2.07
N ASP A 31 7.41 6.76 2.81
CA ASP A 31 8.26 5.60 2.58
C ASP A 31 7.56 4.27 2.93
N LYS A 32 8.23 3.15 2.59
CA LYS A 32 7.76 1.79 2.86
C LYS A 32 7.56 1.51 4.36
N PRO A 33 8.50 1.86 5.28
CA PRO A 33 8.29 1.70 6.71
C PRO A 33 7.05 2.44 7.25
N GLY A 34 6.83 3.67 6.80
CA GLY A 34 5.63 4.45 7.10
C GLY A 34 4.36 3.75 6.62
N ALA A 35 4.37 3.24 5.38
CA ALA A 35 3.24 2.52 4.83
C ALA A 35 2.88 1.25 5.64
N LEU A 36 3.88 0.46 6.05
CA LEU A 36 3.66 -0.73 6.87
C LEU A 36 3.11 -0.39 8.27
N ARG A 37 3.55 0.74 8.85
CA ARG A 37 3.01 1.22 10.13
C ARG A 37 1.54 1.58 10.01
N GLU A 38 1.15 2.27 8.94
CA GLU A 38 -0.25 2.61 8.68
C GLU A 38 -1.09 1.36 8.39
N ALA A 39 -0.54 0.38 7.65
CA ALA A 39 -1.18 -0.91 7.41
C ALA A 39 -1.43 -1.69 8.72
N ALA A 40 -0.56 -1.55 9.71
CA ALA A 40 -0.67 -2.20 11.02
C ALA A 40 -1.79 -1.63 11.89
N ARG A 41 -2.16 -0.35 11.75
CA ARG A 41 -3.16 0.29 12.63
C ARG A 41 -4.52 -0.42 12.70
N PRO A 42 -5.13 -0.85 11.57
CA PRO A 42 -6.42 -1.52 11.59
C PRO A 42 -6.36 -3.02 11.90
N THR A 43 -5.18 -3.61 12.09
CA THR A 43 -5.02 -5.05 12.30
C THR A 43 -4.30 -5.36 13.61
N SER A 44 -4.75 -6.39 14.30
CA SER A 44 -4.03 -6.97 15.44
C SER A 44 -3.04 -8.07 15.03
N GLU A 45 -3.04 -8.45 13.76
CA GLU A 45 -2.19 -9.51 13.21
C GLU A 45 -0.84 -8.94 12.72
N PRO A 46 0.25 -9.74 12.74
CA PRO A 46 1.53 -9.32 12.18
C PRO A 46 1.39 -8.88 10.72
N ILE A 47 2.00 -7.75 10.37
CA ILE A 47 2.04 -7.27 8.99
C ILE A 47 3.03 -8.11 8.18
N ASN A 48 2.61 -8.55 7.00
CA ASN A 48 3.46 -9.18 6.01
C ASN A 48 3.88 -8.15 4.95
N PRO A 49 5.15 -7.73 4.90
CA PRO A 49 5.64 -6.78 3.89
C PRO A 49 5.39 -7.20 2.44
N ASP A 50 5.25 -8.51 2.19
CA ASP A 50 5.04 -9.05 0.84
C ASP A 50 3.66 -8.71 0.26
N LEU A 51 2.73 -8.33 1.13
CA LEU A 51 1.37 -7.92 0.78
C LEU A 51 1.29 -6.41 0.50
N LEU A 52 2.40 -5.68 0.59
CA LEU A 52 2.48 -4.25 0.31
C LEU A 52 2.91 -4.00 -1.14
N GLU A 53 2.11 -3.19 -1.83
CA GLU A 53 2.38 -2.71 -3.18
C GLU A 53 2.48 -1.18 -3.21
N VAL A 54 3.25 -0.67 -4.16
CA VAL A 54 3.49 0.77 -4.39
C VAL A 54 3.06 1.16 -5.79
N TRP A 55 2.51 2.36 -5.93
CA TRP A 55 2.20 2.95 -7.24
C TRP A 55 3.47 3.40 -7.95
N ASP A 56 3.74 2.85 -9.13
CA ASP A 56 4.94 3.16 -9.95
C ASP A 56 4.71 4.30 -10.97
N GLY A 57 3.51 4.87 -11.02
CA GLY A 57 3.09 5.84 -12.04
C GLY A 57 2.06 5.28 -13.03
N SER A 58 1.97 3.96 -13.16
CA SER A 58 1.05 3.25 -14.07
C SER A 58 0.21 2.19 -13.37
N SER A 59 0.80 1.48 -12.40
CA SER A 59 0.18 0.37 -11.70
C SER A 59 0.72 0.22 -10.27
N TYR A 60 0.05 -0.60 -9.47
CA TYR A 60 0.59 -1.04 -8.18
C TYR A 60 1.48 -2.25 -8.42
N VAL A 61 2.73 -2.17 -7.97
CA VAL A 61 3.75 -3.22 -8.09
C VAL A 61 4.23 -3.65 -6.70
N SER A 62 4.72 -4.88 -6.58
CA SER A 62 5.28 -5.40 -5.33
C SER A 62 6.40 -4.50 -4.80
N THR A 63 6.47 -4.32 -3.49
CA THR A 63 7.57 -3.60 -2.83
C THR A 63 8.74 -4.51 -2.42
N ILE A 64 8.66 -5.80 -2.74
CA ILE A 64 9.76 -6.76 -2.57
C ILE A 64 10.68 -6.63 -3.77
N GLU A 65 11.98 -6.48 -3.54
CA GLU A 65 13.01 -6.63 -4.57
C GLU A 65 13.34 -8.13 -4.68
N ASP A 66 13.41 -8.68 -5.91
CA ASP A 66 13.82 -10.07 -6.19
C ASP A 66 15.22 -10.41 -5.62
#